data_AF-A0A6A3KRP2-F1
#
_entry.id   AF-A0A6A3KRP2-F1
#
_cell.length_a   1.000
_cell.length_b   1.000
_cell.length_c   1.000
_cell.angle_alpha   90.00
_cell.angle_beta   90.00
_cell.angle_gamma   90.00
#
_symmetry.space_group_name_H-M   'P 1'
#
loop_
_entity.id
_entity.type
_entity.pdbx_description
1 polymer ?
#
loop_
_entity_poly.entity_id
_entity_poly.type
_entity_poly.pdbx_seq_one_letter_code
_entity_poly.pdbx_strand_id
1 'polypeptide(L)'
;AVPVQVLRDGEVEYGRYGRMHRSWWLAGQVTLGEYGPELLVRAVRSLGRYGRASGEACLLTGRRVFAVMHGVGWLLLLLLSLAIHVPMAIYGLMEFSLCGTVGVVALVAALNALNYLLKWTSFGLETTVAIGCMGLLTHGWPLGDGDGRLRKMAPHFVVGSAWDSVLQHADGRDRSESASLLRLQEPDVEELEDFQAALDDP
;
A
#
# COMPACT_ATOMS: atom_id res chain seq x y z
N ALA A 1 6.98 -44.43 -24.36
CA ALA A 1 7.10 -44.59 -25.82
C ALA A 1 6.60 -45.98 -26.18
N VAL A 2 5.46 -46.09 -26.86
CA VAL A 2 5.02 -47.38 -27.41
C VAL A 2 5.92 -47.69 -28.60
N PRO A 3 6.60 -48.85 -28.66
CA PRO A 3 7.53 -49.13 -29.74
C PRO A 3 6.74 -49.28 -31.04
N VAL A 4 7.05 -48.43 -32.03
CA VAL A 4 6.56 -48.49 -33.42
C VAL A 4 6.70 -49.91 -34.02
N GLN A 5 7.55 -50.74 -33.44
CA GLN A 5 7.78 -52.13 -33.80
C GLN A 5 6.58 -53.06 -33.54
N VAL A 6 5.73 -52.79 -32.52
CA VAL A 6 4.54 -53.63 -32.23
C VAL A 6 3.44 -53.45 -33.27
N LEU A 7 3.40 -52.32 -33.97
CA LEU A 7 2.47 -52.06 -35.09
C LEU A 7 3.01 -52.57 -36.44
N ARG A 8 4.23 -53.13 -36.48
CA ARG A 8 4.86 -53.65 -37.69
C ARG A 8 4.44 -55.10 -37.98
N ASP A 9 4.13 -55.89 -36.96
CA ASP A 9 3.75 -57.31 -37.11
C ASP A 9 2.26 -57.55 -37.40
N GLY A 10 1.42 -56.50 -37.43
CA GLY A 10 -0.02 -56.58 -37.70
C GLY A 10 -0.45 -56.11 -39.09
N GLU A 11 0.43 -56.05 -40.09
CA GLU A 11 0.17 -55.45 -41.42
C GLU A 11 -0.97 -56.12 -42.20
N VAL A 12 -1.32 -57.37 -41.87
CA VAL A 12 -2.36 -58.16 -42.57
C VAL A 12 -3.75 -57.98 -41.95
N GLU A 13 -3.87 -57.53 -40.69
CA GLU A 13 -5.13 -57.64 -39.94
C GLU A 13 -5.98 -56.36 -39.91
N TYR A 14 -5.41 -55.18 -40.21
CA TYR A 14 -6.11 -53.89 -39.97
C TYR A 14 -6.55 -53.10 -41.23
N GLY A 15 -6.35 -53.65 -42.44
CA GLY A 15 -6.91 -53.11 -43.68
C GLY A 15 -6.64 -51.62 -43.97
N ARG A 16 -7.52 -50.98 -44.75
CA ARG A 16 -7.41 -49.56 -45.17
C ARG A 16 -7.49 -48.58 -43.99
N TYR A 17 -8.21 -48.95 -42.93
CA TYR A 17 -8.38 -48.13 -41.73
C TYR A 17 -7.11 -48.07 -40.88
N GLY A 18 -6.37 -49.17 -40.74
CA GLY A 18 -5.09 -49.21 -40.01
C GLY A 18 -4.01 -48.34 -40.67
N ARG A 19 -3.94 -48.33 -42.01
CA ARG A 19 -3.00 -47.46 -42.75
C ARG A 19 -3.30 -45.98 -42.56
N MET A 20 -4.58 -45.61 -42.59
CA MET A 20 -5.00 -44.23 -42.37
C MET A 20 -4.71 -43.81 -40.92
N HIS A 21 -5.06 -44.65 -39.93
CA HIS A 21 -4.74 -44.35 -38.54
C HIS A 21 -3.23 -44.17 -38.28
N ARG A 22 -2.39 -44.99 -38.93
CA ARG A 22 -0.92 -44.83 -38.87
C ARG A 22 -0.42 -43.55 -39.53
N SER A 23 -0.98 -43.13 -40.66
CA SER A 23 -0.59 -41.86 -41.29
C SER A 23 -1.00 -40.66 -40.43
N TRP A 24 -2.18 -40.72 -39.82
CA TRP A 24 -2.63 -39.71 -38.85
C TRP A 24 -1.76 -39.70 -37.60
N TRP A 25 -1.34 -40.86 -37.11
CA TRP A 25 -0.45 -40.98 -35.95
C TRP A 25 0.96 -40.45 -36.23
N LEU A 26 1.53 -40.75 -37.41
CA LEU A 26 2.82 -40.21 -37.84
C LEU A 26 2.74 -38.70 -38.09
N ALA A 27 1.69 -38.21 -38.76
CA ALA A 27 1.47 -36.79 -38.96
C ALA A 27 1.34 -36.06 -37.62
N GLY A 28 0.64 -36.65 -36.65
CA GLY A 28 0.53 -36.15 -35.29
C GLY A 28 1.86 -36.14 -34.54
N GLN A 29 2.68 -37.20 -34.67
CA GLN A 29 4.00 -37.24 -34.04
C GLN A 29 4.99 -36.25 -34.65
N VAL A 30 4.98 -36.04 -35.96
CA VAL A 30 5.86 -35.06 -36.61
C VAL A 30 5.46 -33.64 -36.20
N THR A 31 4.16 -33.33 -36.21
CA THR A 31 3.67 -32.01 -35.78
C THR A 31 3.89 -31.74 -34.28
N LEU A 32 3.63 -32.71 -33.40
CA LEU A 32 3.86 -32.56 -31.96
C LEU A 32 5.32 -32.72 -31.53
N GLY A 33 6.12 -33.46 -32.30
CA GLY A 33 7.51 -33.77 -31.99
C GLY A 33 8.49 -32.72 -32.47
N GLU A 34 8.27 -32.13 -33.65
CA GLU A 34 9.15 -31.08 -34.19
C GLU A 34 8.69 -29.67 -33.77
N TYR A 35 7.39 -29.37 -33.89
CA TYR A 35 6.88 -28.02 -33.61
C TYR A 35 6.37 -27.83 -32.17
N GLY A 36 5.95 -28.91 -31.51
CA GLY A 36 5.43 -28.87 -30.14
C GLY A 36 6.42 -28.33 -29.09
N PRO A 37 7.67 -28.83 -29.02
CA PRO A 37 8.65 -28.36 -28.03
C PRO A 37 9.03 -26.90 -28.28
N GLU A 38 9.17 -26.51 -29.54
CA GLU A 38 9.51 -25.14 -29.91
C GLU A 38 8.39 -24.15 -29.56
N LEU A 39 7.14 -24.49 -29.88
CA LEU A 39 5.98 -23.69 -29.48
C LEU A 39 5.84 -23.60 -27.96
N LEU A 40 6.11 -24.70 -27.24
CA LEU A 40 6.09 -24.72 -25.78
C LEU A 40 7.18 -23.80 -25.20
N VAL A 41 8.41 -23.86 -25.72
CA VAL A 41 9.51 -22.99 -25.29
C VAL A 41 9.20 -21.52 -25.57
N ARG A 42 8.65 -21.20 -26.75
CA ARG A 42 8.22 -19.84 -27.09
C ARG A 42 7.07 -19.37 -26.19
N ALA A 43 6.11 -20.22 -25.89
CA ALA A 43 4.99 -19.93 -24.99
C ALA A 43 5.44 -19.71 -23.54
N VAL A 44 6.41 -20.50 -23.06
CA VAL A 44 6.99 -20.33 -21.72
C VAL A 44 7.80 -19.04 -21.63
N ARG A 45 8.62 -18.72 -22.65
CA ARG A 45 9.35 -17.45 -22.68
C ARG A 45 8.42 -16.24 -22.76
N SER A 46 7.35 -16.30 -23.56
CA SER A 46 6.39 -15.20 -23.63
C SER A 46 5.64 -15.05 -22.31
N LEU A 47 5.19 -16.14 -21.69
CA LEU A 47 4.52 -16.11 -20.40
C LEU A 47 5.45 -15.58 -19.29
N GLY A 48 6.74 -15.93 -19.32
CA GLY A 48 7.75 -15.38 -18.41
C GLY A 48 7.93 -13.87 -18.57
N ARG A 49 8.01 -13.37 -19.81
CA ARG A 49 8.10 -11.92 -20.09
C ARG A 49 6.84 -11.17 -19.64
N TYR A 50 5.66 -11.69 -19.94
CA TYR A 50 4.39 -11.12 -19.48
C TYR A 50 4.27 -11.16 -17.95
N GLY A 51 4.66 -12.26 -17.33
CA GLY A 51 4.67 -12.40 -15.88
C GLY A 51 5.60 -11.38 -15.20
N ARG A 52 6.79 -11.18 -15.77
CA ARG A 52 7.74 -10.16 -15.29
C ARG A 52 7.18 -8.75 -15.44
N ALA A 53 6.68 -8.39 -16.62
CA ALA A 53 6.09 -7.07 -16.87
C ALA A 53 4.87 -6.81 -15.96
N SER A 54 4.03 -7.83 -15.76
CA SER A 54 2.89 -7.76 -14.84
C SER A 54 3.32 -7.60 -13.38
N GLY A 55 4.36 -8.31 -12.96
CA GLY A 55 4.95 -8.19 -11.63
C GLY A 55 5.54 -6.79 -11.38
N GLU A 56 6.28 -6.25 -12.35
CA GLU A 56 6.85 -4.90 -12.28
C GLU A 56 5.75 -3.83 -12.20
N ALA A 57 4.68 -3.97 -13.00
CA ALA A 57 3.53 -3.07 -12.94
C ALA A 57 2.77 -3.17 -11.60
N CYS A 58 2.64 -4.39 -11.05
CA CYS A 58 2.00 -4.62 -9.75
C CYS A 58 2.82 -3.98 -8.61
N LEU A 59 4.15 -4.14 -8.61
CA LEU A 59 5.05 -3.52 -7.62
C LEU A 59 5.01 -1.99 -7.70
N LEU A 60 5.02 -1.42 -8.90
CA LEU A 60 4.91 0.02 -9.10
C LEU A 60 3.58 0.57 -8.57
N THR A 61 2.49 -0.14 -8.83
CA THR A 61 1.15 0.20 -8.31
C THR A 61 1.12 0.07 -6.80
N GLY A 62 1.66 -1.01 -6.24
CA GLY A 62 1.75 -1.25 -4.80
C GLY A 62 2.54 -0.15 -4.08
N ARG A 63 3.67 0.30 -4.65
CA ARG A 63 4.48 1.38 -4.07
C ARG A 63 3.73 2.71 -4.00
N ARG A 64 2.94 3.03 -5.03
CA ARG A 64 2.09 4.24 -5.04
C ARG A 64 0.98 4.16 -3.99
N VAL A 65 0.31 3.02 -3.88
CA VAL A 65 -0.73 2.79 -2.87
C VAL A 65 -0.14 2.89 -1.46
N PHE A 66 1.02 2.29 -1.21
CA PHE A 66 1.71 2.38 0.07
C PHE A 66 2.04 3.84 0.44
N ALA A 67 2.57 4.63 -0.51
CA ALA A 67 2.86 6.04 -0.27
C ALA A 67 1.61 6.86 0.07
N VAL A 68 0.49 6.61 -0.63
CA VAL A 68 -0.81 7.25 -0.33
C VAL A 68 -1.29 6.85 1.06
N MET A 69 -1.28 5.56 1.38
CA MET A 69 -1.69 5.05 2.69
C MET A 69 -0.84 5.63 3.83
N HIS A 70 0.47 5.74 3.60
CA HIS A 70 1.40 6.32 4.56
C HIS A 70 1.12 7.82 4.77
N GLY A 71 0.89 8.58 3.71
CA GLY A 71 0.48 9.99 3.81
C GLY A 71 -0.86 10.18 4.54
N VAL A 72 -1.86 9.34 4.23
CA VAL A 72 -3.15 9.32 4.93
C VAL A 72 -2.96 8.98 6.41
N GLY A 73 -2.08 8.03 6.74
CA GLY A 73 -1.75 7.68 8.12
C GLY A 73 -1.19 8.87 8.91
N TRP A 74 -0.24 9.61 8.34
CA TRP A 74 0.29 10.83 8.96
C TRP A 74 -0.76 11.92 9.12
N LEU A 75 -1.62 12.11 8.10
CA LEU A 75 -2.72 13.08 8.17
C LEU A 75 -3.69 12.73 9.30
N LEU A 76 -4.09 11.46 9.43
CA LEU A 76 -4.96 10.99 10.49
C LEU A 76 -4.33 11.17 11.88
N LEU A 77 -3.04 10.86 12.04
CA LEU A 77 -2.32 11.09 13.29
C LEU A 77 -2.25 12.58 13.65
N LEU A 78 -2.02 13.44 12.66
CA LEU A 78 -2.00 14.89 12.86
C LEU A 78 -3.37 15.42 13.27
N LEU A 79 -4.43 14.98 12.60
CA LEU A 79 -5.81 15.32 12.96
C LEU A 79 -6.16 14.85 14.36
N LEU A 80 -5.79 13.63 14.72
CA LEU A 80 -6.01 13.07 16.06
C LEU A 80 -5.25 13.87 17.14
N SER A 81 -3.97 14.15 16.88
CA SER A 81 -3.12 14.97 17.75
C SER A 81 -3.74 16.36 17.96
N LEU A 82 -4.18 17.01 16.88
CA LEU A 82 -4.79 18.34 16.93
C LEU A 82 -6.13 18.32 17.67
N ALA A 83 -6.96 17.30 17.43
CA ALA A 83 -8.26 17.13 18.08
C ALA A 83 -8.14 16.97 19.61
N ILE A 84 -7.01 16.47 20.12
CA ILE A 84 -6.75 16.36 21.56
C ILE A 84 -6.11 17.63 22.11
N HIS A 85 -5.11 18.19 21.42
CA HIS A 85 -4.33 19.33 21.93
C HIS A 85 -5.07 20.66 21.82
N VAL A 86 -5.93 20.87 20.81
CA VAL A 86 -6.70 22.12 20.66
C VAL A 86 -7.67 22.33 21.82
N PRO A 87 -8.53 21.35 22.19
CA PRO A 87 -9.39 21.49 23.38
C PRO A 87 -8.60 21.71 24.67
N MET A 88 -7.47 21.01 24.82
CA MET A 88 -6.59 21.16 25.99
C MET A 88 -5.99 22.57 26.07
N ALA A 89 -5.55 23.14 24.94
CA ALA A 89 -5.03 24.50 24.88
C ALA A 89 -6.12 25.56 25.13
N ILE A 90 -7.33 25.35 24.59
CA ILE A 90 -8.48 26.22 24.86
C ILE A 90 -8.84 26.19 26.34
N TYR A 91 -8.88 25.01 26.96
CA TYR A 91 -9.13 24.87 28.39
C TYR A 91 -8.05 25.56 29.21
N GLY A 92 -6.77 25.38 28.87
CA GLY A 92 -5.66 26.06 29.56
C GLY A 92 -5.74 27.59 29.45
N LEU A 93 -6.16 28.14 28.30
CA LEU A 93 -6.38 29.58 28.13
C LEU A 93 -7.54 30.08 28.99
N MET A 94 -8.64 29.31 29.05
CA MET A 94 -9.79 29.60 29.90
C MET A 94 -9.42 29.52 31.39
N GLU A 95 -8.63 28.53 31.78
CA GLU A 95 -8.12 28.40 33.14
C GLU A 95 -7.21 29.59 33.50
N PHE A 96 -6.34 30.01 32.59
CA PHE A 96 -5.50 31.19 32.77
C PHE A 96 -6.34 32.47 32.93
N SER A 97 -7.36 32.67 32.10
CA SER A 97 -8.23 33.86 32.17
C SER A 97 -9.11 33.89 33.41
N LEU A 98 -9.42 32.73 33.99
CA LEU A 98 -10.23 32.57 35.21
C LEU A 98 -9.39 32.42 36.49
N CYS A 99 -8.09 32.76 36.45
CA CYS A 99 -7.20 32.66 37.61
C CYS A 99 -7.11 31.24 38.21
N GLY A 100 -7.11 30.22 37.35
CA GLY A 100 -6.93 28.82 37.72
C GLY A 100 -8.23 28.01 37.81
N THR A 101 -8.09 26.74 38.21
CA THR A 101 -9.19 25.76 38.26
C THR A 101 -10.36 26.24 39.12
N VAL A 102 -10.09 26.99 40.19
CA VAL A 102 -11.13 27.52 41.10
C VAL A 102 -12.06 28.48 40.36
N GLY A 103 -11.54 29.36 39.50
CA GLY A 103 -12.39 30.26 38.72
C GLY A 103 -13.15 29.56 37.62
N VAL A 104 -12.60 28.49 37.03
CA VAL A 104 -13.34 27.62 36.10
C VAL A 104 -14.53 26.97 36.81
N VAL A 105 -14.32 26.42 38.01
CA VAL A 105 -15.40 25.82 38.81
C VAL A 105 -16.45 26.86 39.20
N ALA A 106 -16.03 28.06 39.59
CA ALA A 106 -16.94 29.17 39.90
C ALA A 106 -17.79 29.59 38.69
N LEU A 107 -17.17 29.66 37.50
CA LEU A 107 -17.88 29.95 36.25
C LEU A 107 -18.90 28.86 35.91
N VAL A 108 -18.50 27.59 35.98
CA VAL A 108 -19.39 26.43 35.75
C VAL A 108 -20.56 26.44 36.72
N ALA A 109 -20.31 26.71 38.01
CA ALA A 109 -21.35 26.81 39.03
C ALA A 109 -22.31 27.97 38.76
N ALA A 110 -21.79 29.15 38.39
CA ALA A 110 -22.60 30.32 38.05
C ALA A 110 -23.48 30.05 36.80
N LEU A 111 -22.90 29.45 35.75
CA LEU A 111 -23.63 29.06 34.54
C LEU A 111 -24.72 28.03 34.84
N ASN A 112 -24.43 27.05 35.68
CA ASN A 112 -25.41 26.03 36.06
C ASN A 112 -26.55 26.62 36.91
N ALA A 113 -26.24 27.49 37.87
CA ALA A 113 -27.24 28.20 38.66
C ALA A 113 -28.13 29.10 37.78
N LEU A 114 -27.52 29.83 36.85
CA LEU A 114 -28.23 30.67 35.90
C LEU A 114 -29.13 29.83 34.96
N ASN A 115 -28.65 28.66 34.53
CA ASN A 115 -29.43 27.75 33.71
C ASN A 115 -30.61 27.14 34.49
N TYR A 116 -30.42 26.78 35.76
CA TYR A 116 -31.49 26.31 36.63
C TYR A 116 -32.57 27.38 36.84
N LEU A 117 -32.17 28.63 37.07
CA LEU A 117 -33.07 29.75 37.33
C LEU A 117 -33.84 30.19 36.07
N LEU A 118 -33.16 30.28 34.92
CA LEU A 118 -33.75 30.81 33.69
C LEU A 118 -34.32 29.72 32.77
N LYS A 119 -34.04 28.43 33.04
CA LYS A 119 -34.34 27.28 32.15
C LYS A 119 -33.94 27.51 30.69
N TRP A 120 -32.97 28.39 30.48
CA TRP A 120 -32.80 29.08 29.21
C TRP A 120 -32.04 28.25 28.18
N THR A 121 -31.19 27.31 28.62
CA THR A 121 -30.33 26.54 27.71
C THR A 121 -30.54 25.03 27.86
N SER A 122 -31.11 24.42 26.83
CA SER A 122 -31.20 22.95 26.71
C SER A 122 -29.80 22.29 26.68
N PHE A 123 -28.76 23.05 26.35
CA PHE A 123 -27.37 22.60 26.22
C PHE A 123 -26.48 22.90 27.43
N GLY A 124 -26.97 23.58 28.48
CA GLY A 124 -26.14 24.03 29.61
C GLY A 124 -25.54 22.88 30.44
N LEU A 125 -26.25 21.77 30.56
CA LEU A 125 -25.73 20.59 31.26
C LEU A 125 -24.65 19.88 30.43
N GLU A 126 -24.84 19.79 29.11
CA GLU A 126 -23.84 19.20 28.22
C GLU A 126 -22.54 20.02 28.19
N THR A 127 -22.63 21.35 28.17
CA THR A 127 -21.44 22.21 28.17
C THR A 127 -20.66 22.15 29.49
N THR A 128 -21.34 22.11 30.63
CA THR A 128 -20.68 21.96 31.95
C THR A 128 -20.01 20.60 32.11
N VAL A 129 -20.65 19.52 31.65
CA VAL A 129 -20.04 18.19 31.59
C VAL A 129 -18.83 18.17 30.65
N ALA A 130 -18.92 18.80 29.48
CA ALA A 130 -17.81 18.89 28.54
C ALA A 130 -16.60 19.63 29.13
N ILE A 131 -16.83 20.76 29.82
CA ILE A 131 -15.78 21.51 30.51
C ILE A 131 -15.13 20.66 31.61
N GLY A 132 -15.93 19.94 32.40
CA GLY A 132 -15.42 19.02 33.44
C GLY A 132 -14.57 17.89 32.86
N CYS A 133 -15.02 17.25 31.78
CA CYS A 133 -14.26 16.23 31.07
C CYS A 133 -12.95 16.77 30.50
N MET A 134 -12.96 17.97 29.91
CA MET A 134 -11.74 18.62 29.40
C MET A 134 -10.76 18.95 30.53
N GLY A 135 -11.24 19.40 31.69
CA GLY A 135 -10.40 19.66 32.86
C GLY A 135 -9.74 18.39 33.39
N LEU A 136 -10.50 17.30 33.50
CA LEU A 136 -9.95 15.99 33.90
C LEU A 136 -8.91 15.47 32.90
N LEU A 137 -9.17 15.62 31.60
CA LEU A 137 -8.20 15.30 30.55
C LEU A 137 -6.94 16.15 30.69
N THR A 138 -7.08 17.47 30.86
CA THR A 138 -5.95 18.42 30.92
C THR A 138 -5.05 18.16 32.14
N HIS A 139 -5.63 17.91 33.32
CA HIS A 139 -4.85 17.63 34.54
C HIS A 139 -4.44 16.16 34.68
N GLY A 140 -5.20 15.22 34.09
CA GLY A 140 -4.88 13.79 34.08
C GLY A 140 -3.81 13.42 33.06
N TRP A 141 -3.68 14.19 31.98
CA TRP A 141 -2.71 13.93 30.91
C TRP A 141 -1.25 13.91 31.40
N PRO A 142 -0.77 14.87 32.22
CA PRO A 142 0.57 14.80 32.81
C PRO A 142 0.76 13.63 33.78
N LEU A 143 -0.30 13.18 34.46
CA LEU A 143 -0.24 12.04 35.38
C LEU A 143 -0.08 10.70 34.64
N GLY A 144 -0.59 10.62 33.40
CA GLY A 144 -0.38 9.49 32.50
C GLY A 144 0.95 9.55 31.73
N ASP A 145 1.68 10.66 31.78
CA ASP A 145 2.92 10.92 31.01
C ASP A 145 4.18 10.41 31.77
N GLY A 146 4.09 9.26 32.43
CA GLY A 146 5.19 8.71 33.24
C GLY A 146 6.48 8.44 32.44
N ASP A 147 6.36 8.17 31.14
CA ASP A 147 7.48 7.84 30.24
C ASP A 147 7.74 8.92 29.15
N GLY A 148 7.09 10.08 29.22
CA GLY A 148 7.19 11.11 28.17
C GLY A 148 6.62 10.69 26.81
N ARG A 149 5.92 9.56 26.74
CA ARG A 149 5.32 9.02 25.50
C ARG A 149 4.17 9.87 24.99
N LEU A 150 3.43 10.54 25.87
CA LEU A 150 2.32 11.41 25.49
C LEU A 150 2.84 12.71 24.87
N ARG A 151 4.02 13.19 25.29
CA ARG A 151 4.70 14.33 24.63
C ARG A 151 5.02 14.08 23.16
N LYS A 152 5.33 12.83 22.79
CA LYS A 152 5.58 12.45 21.39
C LYS A 152 4.32 12.53 20.51
N MET A 153 3.13 12.60 21.10
CA MET A 153 1.87 12.81 20.39
C MET A 153 1.55 14.29 20.19
N ALA A 154 2.40 15.22 20.64
CA ALA A 154 2.17 16.63 20.42
C ALA A 154 2.25 16.99 18.93
N PRO A 155 1.47 17.98 18.45
CA PRO A 155 1.36 18.30 17.04
C PRO A 155 2.71 18.58 16.38
N HIS A 156 3.61 19.25 17.10
CA HIS A 156 4.95 19.58 16.59
C HIS A 156 5.85 18.35 16.40
N PHE A 157 5.78 17.35 17.30
CA PHE A 157 6.54 16.10 17.16
C PHE A 157 5.98 15.25 16.02
N VAL A 158 4.65 15.19 15.88
CA VAL A 158 4.00 14.47 14.77
C VAL A 158 4.36 15.13 13.44
N VAL A 159 4.34 16.45 13.34
CA VAL A 159 4.77 17.20 12.15
C VAL A 159 6.24 16.95 11.83
N GLY A 160 7.13 17.01 12.82
CA GLY A 160 8.56 16.73 12.61
C GLY A 160 8.81 15.32 12.09
N SER A 161 8.14 14.33 12.68
CA SER A 161 8.26 12.93 12.26
C SER A 161 7.67 12.69 10.86
N ALA A 162 6.54 13.33 10.55
CA ALA A 162 5.94 13.29 9.21
C ALA A 162 6.89 13.91 8.17
N TRP A 163 7.50 15.04 8.51
CA TRP A 163 8.44 15.76 7.65
C TRP A 163 9.71 14.95 7.37
N ASP A 164 10.33 14.38 8.40
CA ASP A 164 11.49 13.50 8.27
C ASP A 164 11.16 12.28 7.39
N SER A 165 9.97 11.72 7.57
CA SER A 165 9.54 10.60 6.74
C SER A 165 9.32 11.01 5.28
N VAL A 166 8.79 12.21 5.01
CA VAL A 166 8.64 12.74 3.64
C VAL A 166 10.01 12.95 3.00
N LEU A 167 10.97 13.54 3.72
CA LEU A 167 12.34 13.72 3.25
C LEU A 167 13.00 12.38 2.88
N GLN A 168 12.87 11.36 3.73
CA GLN A 168 13.40 10.03 3.44
C GLN A 168 12.75 9.39 2.19
N HIS A 169 11.45 9.60 1.98
CA HIS A 169 10.76 9.10 0.80
C HIS A 169 11.15 9.88 -0.47
N ALA A 170 11.40 11.18 -0.37
CA ALA A 170 11.90 12.00 -1.47
C ALA A 170 13.30 11.54 -1.91
N ASP A 171 14.23 11.38 -0.97
CA ASP A 171 15.57 10.86 -1.25
C ASP A 171 15.52 9.45 -1.88
N GLY A 172 14.63 8.59 -1.38
CA GLY A 172 14.43 7.25 -1.94
C GLY A 172 13.88 7.28 -3.36
N ARG A 173 13.01 8.24 -3.67
CA ARG A 173 12.45 8.45 -5.00
C ARG A 173 13.55 8.85 -6.00
N ASP A 174 14.35 9.85 -5.66
CA ASP A 174 15.42 10.37 -6.52
C ASP A 174 16.45 9.29 -6.86
N ARG A 175 16.82 8.46 -5.87
CA ARG A 175 17.70 7.29 -6.12
C ARG A 175 17.05 6.29 -7.07
N SER A 176 15.76 6.02 -6.92
CA SER A 176 15.05 5.05 -7.77
C SER A 176 14.83 5.58 -9.20
N GLU A 177 14.59 6.88 -9.36
CA GLU A 177 14.49 7.53 -10.67
C GLU A 177 15.87 7.51 -11.36
N SER A 178 16.94 7.85 -10.64
CA SER A 178 18.31 7.78 -11.15
C SER A 178 18.70 6.36 -11.60
N ALA A 179 18.37 5.34 -10.81
CA ALA A 179 18.61 3.94 -11.17
C ALA A 179 17.79 3.48 -12.39
N SER A 180 16.56 4.01 -12.54
CA SER A 180 15.71 3.71 -13.71
C SER A 180 16.25 4.37 -14.98
N LEU A 181 16.76 5.61 -14.87
CA LEU A 181 17.40 6.32 -15.98
C LEU A 181 18.68 5.61 -16.44
N LEU A 182 19.49 5.12 -15.50
CA LEU A 182 20.69 4.33 -15.82
C LEU A 182 20.34 3.06 -16.59
N ARG A 183 19.29 2.34 -16.20
CA ARG A 183 18.81 1.16 -16.93
C ARG A 183 18.31 1.47 -18.34
N LEU A 184 17.69 2.63 -18.55
CA LEU A 184 17.24 3.06 -19.89
C LEU A 184 18.40 3.50 -20.79
N GLN A 185 19.54 3.87 -20.19
CA GLN A 185 20.73 4.28 -20.91
C GLN A 185 21.66 3.10 -21.24
N GLU A 186 21.48 1.96 -20.56
CA GLU A 186 22.17 0.72 -20.86
C GLU A 186 21.53 0.11 -22.13
N PRO A 187 22.31 -0.14 -23.20
CA PRO A 187 21.75 -0.75 -24.40
C PRO A 187 21.24 -2.15 -24.04
N ASP A 188 19.99 -2.44 -24.39
CA ASP A 188 19.38 -3.73 -24.09
C ASP A 188 20.09 -4.81 -24.91
N VAL A 189 20.96 -5.57 -24.24
CA VAL A 189 21.87 -6.54 -24.88
C VAL A 189 21.07 -7.62 -25.61
N GLU A 190 19.88 -7.96 -25.11
CA GLU A 190 18.97 -8.92 -25.75
C GLU A 190 18.32 -8.34 -27.02
N GLU A 191 17.98 -7.04 -27.04
CA GLU A 191 17.42 -6.37 -28.23
C GLU A 191 18.50 -6.18 -29.30
N LEU A 192 19.76 -5.97 -28.88
CA LEU A 192 20.93 -5.90 -29.75
C LEU A 192 21.27 -7.28 -30.35
N GLU A 193 21.20 -8.36 -29.54
CA GLU A 193 21.40 -9.74 -29.99
C GLU A 193 20.29 -10.21 -30.95
N ASP A 194 19.02 -9.88 -30.69
CA ASP A 194 17.91 -10.17 -31.60
C ASP A 194 18.00 -9.36 -32.92
N PHE A 195 18.42 -8.08 -32.86
CA PHE A 195 18.69 -7.28 -34.07
C PHE A 195 19.82 -7.87 -34.89
N GLN A 196 20.88 -8.32 -34.23
CA GLN A 196 22.07 -8.86 -34.88
C GLN A 196 21.79 -10.25 -35.47
N ALA A 197 21.04 -11.10 -34.76
CA ALA A 197 20.54 -12.37 -35.28
C ALA A 197 19.58 -12.20 -36.48
N ALA A 198 18.75 -11.14 -36.50
CA ALA A 198 17.88 -10.82 -37.63
C ALA A 198 18.64 -10.24 -38.85
N LEU A 199 19.81 -9.63 -38.64
CA LEU A 199 20.70 -9.19 -39.72
C LEU A 199 21.55 -10.33 -40.29
N ASP A 200 21.83 -11.36 -39.49
CA ASP A 200 22.69 -12.50 -39.85
C ASP A 200 21.91 -13.67 -40.50
N ASP A 201 20.58 -13.58 -40.68
CA ASP A 201 19.75 -14.56 -41.38
C ASP A 201 19.66 -14.20 -42.90
N PRO A 202 20.23 -15.00 -43.82
CA PRO A 202 20.43 -14.65 -45.25
C PRO A 202 19.17 -14.71 -46.14
#